data_AF-A0A158KA45-F1
#
_entry.id   AF-A0A158KA45-F1
#
_cell.length_a   1.000
_cell.length_b   1.000
_cell.length_c   1.000
_cell.angle_alpha   90.00
_cell.angle_beta   90.00
_cell.angle_gamma   90.00
#
_symmetry.space_group_name_H-M   'P 1'
#
loop_
_entity.id
_entity.type
_entity.pdbx_description
1 polymer ?
#
loop_
_entity_poly.entity_id
_entity_poly.type
_entity_poly.pdbx_seq_one_letter_code
_entity_poly.pdbx_strand_id
1 'polypeptide(L)'
;MTTRQCQEDIVAAMNGLIAEGVEVIILGCTELPLLFPLTDFTRRNGARVRLIDPTDVLARQCVAYVSAAAAPTASRCSQQPE
;
A
#
# COMPACT_ATOMS: atom_id res chain seq x y z
N MET A 1 -22.77 -17.86 5.27
CA MET A 1 -21.83 -18.66 4.45
C MET A 1 -21.32 -17.78 3.31
N THR A 2 -20.26 -16.97 3.50
CA THR A 2 -19.75 -16.09 2.42
C THR A 2 -18.26 -15.74 2.56
N THR A 3 -17.74 -15.62 3.78
CA THR A 3 -16.34 -15.19 4.01
C THR A 3 -15.31 -16.13 3.39
N ARG A 4 -15.55 -17.45 3.43
CA ARG A 4 -14.59 -18.43 2.91
C ARG A 4 -14.45 -18.38 1.38
N GLN A 5 -15.57 -18.26 0.66
CA GLN A 5 -15.57 -18.19 -0.81
C GLN A 5 -14.86 -16.94 -1.31
N CYS A 6 -15.18 -15.77 -0.74
CA CYS A 6 -14.55 -14.51 -1.13
C CYS A 6 -13.02 -14.56 -0.97
N GLN A 7 -12.54 -15.09 0.16
CA GLN A 7 -11.10 -15.21 0.41
C GLN A 7 -10.43 -16.19 -0.56
N GLU A 8 -11.10 -17.32 -0.87
CA GLU A 8 -10.62 -18.30 -1.85
C GLU A 8 -10.54 -17.70 -3.27
N ASP A 9 -11.54 -16.91 -3.67
CA ASP A 9 -11.58 -16.23 -4.98
C ASP A 9 -10.45 -15.21 -5.11
N ILE A 10 -10.20 -14.42 -4.06
CA ILE A 10 -9.09 -13.45 -4.05
C ILE A 10 -7.74 -14.18 -4.11
N VAL A 11 -7.58 -15.26 -3.36
CA VAL A 11 -6.37 -16.10 -3.42
C VAL A 11 -6.18 -16.69 -4.82
N ALA A 12 -7.26 -17.12 -5.49
CA ALA A 12 -7.18 -17.61 -6.87
C ALA A 12 -6.73 -16.50 -7.84
N ALA A 13 -7.27 -15.30 -7.72
CA ALA A 13 -6.86 -14.13 -8.51
C ALA A 13 -5.37 -13.79 -8.31
N MET A 14 -4.90 -13.74 -7.05
CA MET A 14 -3.49 -13.49 -6.73
C MET A 14 -2.58 -14.56 -7.34
N ASN A 15 -2.98 -15.84 -7.28
CA ASN A 15 -2.23 -16.93 -7.90
C ASN A 15 -2.15 -16.79 -9.44
N GLY A 16 -3.22 -16.30 -10.09
CA GLY A 16 -3.22 -15.99 -11.51
C GLY A 16 -2.17 -14.92 -11.87
N LEU A 17 -2.17 -13.81 -11.12
CA LEU A 17 -1.19 -12.74 -11.31
C LEU A 17 0.26 -13.23 -11.09
N ILE A 18 0.49 -14.05 -10.07
CA ILE A 18 1.82 -14.64 -9.80
C ILE A 18 2.26 -15.56 -10.94
N ALA A 19 1.32 -16.31 -11.55
CA ALA A 19 1.61 -17.17 -12.69
C ALA A 19 1.98 -16.37 -13.96
N GLU A 20 1.47 -15.14 -14.08
CA GLU A 20 1.88 -14.17 -15.12
C GLU A 20 3.23 -13.51 -14.82
N GLY A 21 3.82 -13.77 -13.64
CA GLY A 21 5.15 -13.28 -13.27
C GLY A 21 5.18 -11.93 -12.57
N VAL A 22 4.06 -11.47 -12.00
CA VAL A 22 4.09 -10.21 -11.22
C VAL A 22 4.89 -10.37 -9.93
N GLU A 23 5.67 -9.34 -9.61
CA GLU A 23 6.48 -9.29 -8.39
C GLU A 23 5.82 -8.48 -7.27
N VAL A 24 4.82 -7.67 -7.62
CA VAL A 24 4.10 -6.77 -6.72
C VAL A 24 2.60 -6.79 -7.03
N ILE A 25 1.77 -6.83 -5.99
CA ILE A 25 0.32 -6.68 -6.07
C ILE A 25 -0.10 -5.50 -5.17
N ILE A 26 -0.87 -4.57 -5.72
CA ILE A 26 -1.48 -3.47 -4.96
C ILE A 26 -2.85 -3.94 -4.47
N LEU A 27 -3.10 -3.88 -3.16
CA LEU A 27 -4.38 -4.19 -2.55
C LEU A 27 -5.37 -3.04 -2.79
N GLY A 28 -5.85 -2.90 -4.02
CA GLY A 28 -6.57 -1.71 -4.52
C GLY A 28 -7.93 -1.39 -3.87
N CYS A 29 -8.39 -2.20 -2.91
CA CYS A 29 -9.59 -1.93 -2.12
C CYS A 29 -9.22 -1.89 -0.65
N THR A 30 -9.84 -1.00 0.12
CA THR A 30 -9.54 -0.78 1.56
C THR A 30 -9.86 -1.99 2.45
N GLU A 31 -10.70 -2.92 1.98
CA GLU A 31 -11.05 -4.15 2.67
C GLU A 31 -9.99 -5.24 2.53
N LEU A 32 -9.22 -5.22 1.45
CA LEU A 32 -8.23 -6.26 1.16
C LEU A 32 -7.09 -6.30 2.21
N PRO A 33 -6.53 -5.18 2.68
CA PRO A 33 -5.58 -5.18 3.80
C PRO A 33 -6.13 -5.81 5.09
N LEU A 34 -7.44 -5.72 5.34
CA LEU A 34 -8.07 -6.34 6.50
C LEU A 34 -8.20 -7.87 6.35
N LEU A 35 -8.42 -8.35 5.11
CA LEU A 35 -8.49 -9.78 4.79
C LEU A 35 -7.11 -10.42 4.64
N PHE A 36 -6.11 -9.64 4.24
CA PHE A 36 -4.73 -10.06 3.98
C PHE A 36 -3.75 -9.11 4.69
N PRO A 37 -3.61 -9.20 6.02
CA PRO A 37 -2.77 -8.28 6.81
C PRO A 37 -1.25 -8.57 6.66
N LEU A 38 -0.85 -9.28 5.61
CA LEU A 38 0.52 -9.69 5.33
C LEU A 38 1.14 -8.74 4.31
N THR A 39 2.46 -8.54 4.41
CA THR A 39 3.22 -7.73 3.44
C THR A 39 3.72 -8.53 2.24
N ASP A 40 3.56 -9.85 2.29
CA ASP A 40 3.96 -10.78 1.26
C ASP A 40 2.96 -11.93 1.16
N PHE A 41 2.87 -12.48 -0.05
CA PHE A 41 2.10 -13.68 -0.32
C PHE A 41 3.01 -14.71 -0.98
N THR A 42 3.02 -15.92 -0.42
CA THR A 42 3.83 -17.02 -0.92
C THR A 42 2.93 -18.13 -1.41
N ARG A 43 3.07 -18.49 -2.69
CA ARG A 43 2.38 -19.63 -3.29
C ARG A 43 2.98 -20.93 -2.76
N ARG A 44 2.20 -22.02 -2.82
CA ARG A 44 2.64 -23.38 -2.46
C ARG A 44 3.92 -23.86 -3.18
N ASN A 45 4.23 -23.32 -4.37
CA ASN A 45 5.45 -23.65 -5.12
C ASN A 45 6.67 -22.78 -4.73
N GLY A 46 6.55 -21.92 -3.72
CA GLY A 46 7.63 -21.05 -3.24
C GLY A 46 7.73 -19.70 -3.96
N ALA A 47 6.92 -19.42 -4.98
CA ALA A 47 6.88 -18.10 -5.60
C ALA A 47 6.32 -17.06 -4.60
N ARG A 48 7.04 -15.95 -4.43
CA ARG A 48 6.71 -14.88 -3.48
C ARG A 48 6.44 -13.58 -4.21
N VAL A 49 5.40 -12.88 -3.80
CA VAL A 49 5.01 -11.56 -4.32
C VAL A 49 4.88 -10.59 -3.16
N ARG A 50 5.24 -9.32 -3.37
CA ARG A 50 5.05 -8.27 -2.37
C ARG A 50 3.63 -7.73 -2.46
N LEU A 51 2.98 -7.58 -1.31
CA LEU A 51 1.70 -6.90 -1.21
C LEU A 51 1.92 -5.46 -0.78
N ILE A 52 1.27 -4.53 -1.46
CA ILE A 52 1.27 -3.11 -1.13
C ILE A 52 -0.13 -2.73 -0.67
N ASP A 53 -0.24 -2.29 0.58
CA ASP A 53 -1.44 -1.66 1.10
C ASP A 53 -1.44 -0.16 0.74
N PRO A 54 -2.33 0.30 -0.16
CA PRO A 54 -2.44 1.72 -0.48
C PRO A 54 -2.89 2.57 0.72
N THR A 55 -3.53 1.99 1.73
CA THR A 55 -3.95 2.66 2.96
C THR A 55 -2.74 3.07 3.81
N ASP A 56 -1.81 2.13 4.05
CA ASP A 56 -0.53 2.42 4.73
C ASP A 56 0.30 3.44 3.96
N VAL A 57 0.40 3.31 2.63
CA VAL A 57 1.10 4.28 1.78
C VAL A 57 0.47 5.68 1.92
N LEU A 58 -0.86 5.77 1.83
CA LEU A 58 -1.58 7.04 1.96
C LEU A 58 -1.38 7.65 3.35
N ALA A 59 -1.47 6.85 4.42
CA ALA A 59 -1.28 7.32 5.79
C ALA A 59 0.12 7.92 5.98
N ARG A 60 1.17 7.26 5.48
CA ARG A 60 2.55 7.76 5.53
C ARG A 60 2.71 9.08 4.78
N GLN A 61 2.08 9.21 3.61
CA GLN A 61 2.10 10.46 2.84
C GLN A 61 1.39 11.59 3.58
N CYS A 62 0.24 11.32 4.20
CA CYS A 62 -0.47 12.31 5.02
C CYS A 62 0.40 12.81 6.20
N VAL A 63 1.09 11.91 6.90
CA VAL A 63 2.01 12.27 7.99
C VAL A 63 3.19 13.08 7.47
N ALA A 64 3.81 12.67 6.36
CA ALA A 64 4.93 13.38 5.75
C ALA A 64 4.54 14.79 5.31
N TYR A 65 3.35 14.95 4.72
CA TYR A 65 2.81 16.23 4.28
C TYR A 65 2.64 17.21 5.45
N VAL A 66 2.01 16.76 6.55
CA VAL A 66 1.83 17.60 7.74
C VAL A 66 3.17 17.91 8.41
N SER A 67 4.09 16.94 8.47
CA SER A 67 5.41 17.14 9.06
C SER A 67 6.25 18.15 8.27
N ALA A 68 6.16 18.14 6.94
CA ALA A 68 6.83 19.11 6.08
C ALA A 68 6.24 20.52 6.23
N ALA A 69 4.91 20.64 6.39
CA ALA A 69 4.24 21.91 6.62
C ALA A 69 4.52 22.51 8.01
N ALA A 70 4.79 21.67 9.02
CA ALA A 70 5.13 22.09 10.38
C ALA A 70 6.60 22.49 10.58
N ALA A 71 7.47 22.23 9.59
CA ALA A 71 8.85 22.71 9.65
C ALA A 71 8.87 24.25 9.65
N PRO A 72 9.58 24.90 10.59
CA PRO A 72 9.61 26.35 10.65
C PRO A 72 10.13 26.90 9.32
N THR A 73 9.32 27.74 8.67
CA THR A 73 9.76 28.57 7.55
C THR A 73 10.81 29.53 8.08
N ALA A 74 12.08 29.12 8.06
CA ALA A 74 13.19 30.04 8.23
C ALA A 74 13.12 31.05 7.07
N SER A 75 12.69 32.26 7.42
CA SER A 75 12.91 33.53 6.71
C SER A 75 12.45 33.64 5.25
N ARG A 76 11.29 34.29 5.05
CA ARG A 76 11.10 35.27 3.97
C ARG A 76 10.82 36.64 4.57
N CYS A 77 11.77 37.17 5.33
CA CYS A 77 11.80 38.58 5.71
C CYS A 77 13.22 39.08 5.42
N SER A 78 13.46 39.47 4.17
CA SER A 78 14.63 40.27 3.75
C SER A 78 14.64 40.48 2.23
N GLN A 79 13.52 40.88 1.61
CA GLN A 79 13.59 41.61 0.33
C GLN A 79 12.41 42.58 0.21
N GLN A 80 12.61 43.79 0.72
CA GLN A 80 11.90 44.98 0.23
C GLN A 80 12.94 46.13 0.23
N PRO A 81 13.51 46.51 -0.94
CA PRO A 81 14.33 47.71 -1.04
C PRO A 81 13.43 48.95 -1.04
N GLU A 82 13.95 50.05 -0.49
CA GLU A 82 13.33 51.39 -0.41
C GLU A 82 12.90 51.97 -1.76
#